data_AF-W1YUQ6-F1
#
_entry.id   AF-W1YUQ6-F1
#
_cell.length_a   1.000
_cell.length_b   1.000
_cell.length_c   1.000
_cell.angle_alpha   90.00
_cell.angle_beta   90.00
_cell.angle_gamma   90.00
#
_symmetry.space_group_name_H-M   'P 1'
#
loop_
_entity.id
_entity.type
_entity.pdbx_description
1 polymer ?
#
loop_
_entity_poly.entity_id
_entity_poly.type
_entity_poly.pdbx_seq_one_letter_code
_entity_poly.pdbx_strand_id
1 'polypeptide(L)'
;KECLADDFKVAAIKKAQDVFYDKRNTVVADVPEWLDFRAEAAKLRDHVLNNLDYYVNQFVENAEKAGSKVHFAFDDKEATQIALDILREREAKHSF
;
A
#
# COMPACT_ATOMS: atom_id res chain seq x y z
N LYS A 1 22.83 11.66 0.57
CA LYS A 1 22.89 10.71 1.71
C LYS A 1 22.30 11.28 3.02
N GLU A 2 21.70 12.48 3.05
CA GLU A 2 21.17 13.11 4.28
C GLU A 2 19.66 12.90 4.54
N CYS A 3 18.88 12.35 3.61
CA CYS A 3 17.42 12.28 3.77
C CYS A 3 16.95 11.25 4.83
N LEU A 4 17.76 10.23 5.13
CA LEU A 4 17.40 9.13 6.04
C LEU A 4 17.90 9.31 7.48
N ALA A 5 18.66 10.37 7.77
CA ALA A 5 19.31 10.60 9.07
C ALA A 5 18.63 11.72 9.89
N ASP A 6 17.41 12.12 9.53
CA ASP A 6 16.68 13.16 10.24
C ASP A 6 15.91 12.56 11.42
N ASP A 7 16.58 12.45 12.56
CA ASP A 7 16.05 11.90 13.82
C ASP A 7 14.75 12.59 14.26
N PHE A 8 14.58 13.87 13.93
CA PHE A 8 13.37 14.62 14.21
C PHE A 8 12.19 14.11 13.38
N LYS A 9 12.38 13.87 12.06
CA LYS A 9 11.33 13.29 11.20
C LYS A 9 10.97 11.88 11.63
N VAL A 10 11.95 11.05 11.99
CA VAL A 10 11.71 9.70 12.49
C VAL A 10 10.90 9.74 13.79
N ALA A 11 11.24 10.63 14.72
CA ALA A 11 10.50 10.82 15.97
C ALA A 11 9.08 11.34 15.72
N ALA A 12 8.90 12.28 14.79
CA ALA A 12 7.58 12.81 14.42
C ALA A 12 6.66 11.74 13.81
N ILE A 13 7.20 10.89 12.92
CA ILE A 13 6.45 9.76 12.33
C ILE A 13 6.02 8.78 13.42
N LYS A 14 6.93 8.40 14.34
CA LYS A 14 6.59 7.53 15.47
C LYS A 14 5.46 8.12 16.31
N LYS A 15 5.56 9.42 16.65
CA LYS A 15 4.53 10.09 17.43
C LYS A 15 3.18 10.14 16.71
N ALA A 16 3.18 10.38 15.39
CA ALA A 16 1.97 10.38 14.58
C ALA A 16 1.32 8.97 14.52
N GLN A 17 2.14 7.92 14.42
CA GLN A 17 1.68 6.53 14.50
C GLN A 17 1.02 6.26 15.85
N ASP A 18 1.66 6.61 16.97
CA ASP A 18 1.10 6.42 18.31
C ASP A 18 -0.27 7.08 18.45
N VAL A 19 -0.38 8.36 18.05
CA VAL A 19 -1.65 9.12 18.11
C VAL A 19 -2.73 8.46 17.25
N PHE A 20 -2.37 7.94 16.08
CA PHE A 20 -3.30 7.21 15.22
C PHE A 20 -3.78 5.91 15.89
N TYR A 21 -2.86 5.15 16.49
CA TYR A 21 -3.20 3.91 17.19
C TYR A 21 -4.11 4.14 18.39
N ASP A 22 -3.83 5.16 19.20
CA ASP A 22 -4.64 5.52 20.36
C ASP A 22 -6.06 5.90 19.95
N LYS A 23 -6.21 6.80 18.97
CA LYS A 23 -7.51 7.22 18.43
C LYS A 23 -8.29 6.04 17.86
N ARG A 24 -7.61 5.17 17.11
CA ARG A 24 -8.23 3.96 16.56
C ARG A 24 -8.72 3.04 17.68
N ASN A 25 -7.92 2.81 18.72
CA ASN A 25 -8.28 1.93 19.82
C ASN A 25 -9.51 2.44 20.58
N THR A 26 -9.64 3.75 20.80
CA THR A 26 -10.85 4.35 21.39
C THR A 26 -12.08 4.03 20.54
N VAL A 27 -12.05 4.33 19.24
CA VAL A 27 -13.18 4.09 18.35
C VAL A 27 -13.50 2.59 18.25
N VAL A 28 -12.49 1.74 18.22
CA VAL A 28 -12.67 0.28 18.21
C VAL A 28 -13.35 -0.21 19.49
N ALA A 29 -12.99 0.34 20.65
CA ALA A 29 -13.61 -0.03 21.92
C ALA A 29 -15.09 0.36 21.99
N ASP A 30 -15.49 1.41 21.25
CA ASP A 30 -16.87 1.89 21.16
C ASP A 30 -17.74 1.09 20.16
N VAL A 31 -17.16 0.12 19.43
CA VAL A 31 -17.89 -0.73 18.46
C VAL A 31 -17.98 -2.17 19.01
N PRO A 32 -19.11 -2.56 19.63
CA PRO A 32 -19.27 -3.87 20.26
C PRO A 32 -19.02 -5.04 19.31
N GLU A 33 -19.39 -4.91 18.04
CA GLU A 33 -19.29 -5.94 17.00
C GLU A 33 -17.94 -5.95 16.26
N TRP A 34 -16.95 -5.19 16.75
CA TRP A 34 -15.67 -5.02 16.05
C TRP A 34 -14.98 -6.34 15.70
N LEU A 35 -15.01 -7.32 16.61
CA LEU A 35 -14.42 -8.63 16.37
C LEU A 35 -15.15 -9.41 15.28
N ASP A 36 -16.47 -9.28 15.19
CA ASP A 36 -17.26 -9.92 14.15
C ASP A 36 -16.94 -9.34 12.77
N PHE A 37 -16.81 -8.01 12.66
CA PHE A 37 -16.35 -7.38 11.42
C PHE A 37 -14.94 -7.85 11.02
N ARG A 38 -14.04 -8.07 11.97
CA ARG A 38 -12.71 -8.62 11.68
C ARG A 38 -12.80 -10.06 11.17
N ALA A 39 -13.70 -10.87 11.72
CA ALA A 39 -13.91 -12.24 11.27
C ALA A 39 -14.50 -12.27 9.84
N GLU A 40 -15.49 -11.44 9.54
CA GLU A 40 -16.06 -11.34 8.19
C GLU A 40 -15.05 -10.80 7.17
N ALA A 41 -14.28 -9.78 7.54
CA ALA A 41 -13.20 -9.27 6.69
C ALA A 41 -12.12 -10.33 6.43
N ALA A 42 -11.81 -11.19 7.41
CA ALA A 42 -10.90 -12.31 7.23
C ALA A 42 -11.44 -13.31 6.22
N LYS A 43 -12.72 -13.73 6.34
CA LYS A 43 -13.37 -14.63 5.37
C LYS A 43 -13.36 -14.05 3.96
N LEU A 44 -13.64 -12.75 3.82
CA LEU A 44 -13.58 -12.07 2.53
C LEU A 44 -12.17 -12.08 1.95
N ARG A 45 -11.15 -11.76 2.77
CA ARG A 45 -9.75 -11.80 2.34
C ARG A 45 -9.37 -13.22 1.89
N ASP A 46 -9.77 -14.24 2.63
CA ASP A 46 -9.48 -15.63 2.28
C ASP A 46 -10.15 -16.01 0.95
N HIS A 47 -11.40 -15.58 0.74
CA HIS A 47 -12.07 -15.73 -0.56
C HIS A 47 -11.31 -15.03 -1.70
N VAL A 48 -10.86 -13.79 -1.49
CA VAL A 48 -10.07 -13.06 -2.50
C VAL A 48 -8.75 -13.76 -2.79
N LEU A 49 -8.04 -14.23 -1.75
CA LEU A 49 -6.77 -14.94 -1.93
C LEU A 49 -6.95 -16.27 -2.68
N ASN A 50 -8.05 -16.97 -2.44
CA ASN A 50 -8.38 -18.20 -3.18
C ASN A 50 -8.77 -17.96 -4.65
N ASN A 51 -9.07 -16.72 -5.03
CA ASN A 51 -9.46 -16.31 -6.38
C ASN A 51 -8.59 -15.13 -6.85
N LEU A 52 -7.32 -15.10 -6.43
CA LEU A 52 -6.46 -13.93 -6.57
C LEU A 52 -6.21 -13.59 -8.05
N ASP A 53 -6.06 -14.59 -8.89
CA ASP A 53 -5.92 -14.46 -10.33
C ASP A 53 -7.09 -13.70 -10.95
N TYR A 54 -8.32 -14.05 -10.59
CA TYR A 54 -9.53 -13.38 -11.05
C TYR A 54 -9.55 -11.90 -10.63
N TYR A 55 -9.36 -11.62 -9.33
CA TYR A 55 -9.45 -10.26 -8.81
C TYR A 55 -8.29 -9.36 -9.27
N VAL A 56 -7.09 -9.92 -9.47
CA VAL A 56 -5.95 -9.18 -10.05
C VAL A 56 -6.26 -8.80 -11.50
N ASN A 57 -6.77 -9.72 -12.31
CA ASN A 57 -7.15 -9.42 -13.69
C ASN A 57 -8.25 -8.35 -13.75
N GLN A 58 -9.29 -8.47 -12.92
CA GLN A 58 -10.35 -7.47 -12.84
C GLN A 58 -9.81 -6.08 -12.43
N PHE A 59 -8.85 -6.03 -11.50
CA PHE A 59 -8.19 -4.78 -11.13
C PHE A 59 -7.43 -4.18 -12.31
N VAL A 60 -6.63 -4.99 -13.02
CA VAL A 60 -5.85 -4.54 -14.17
C VAL A 60 -6.75 -3.98 -15.27
N GLU A 61 -7.80 -4.70 -15.64
CA GLU A 61 -8.74 -4.24 -16.67
C GLU A 61 -9.36 -2.88 -16.30
N ASN A 62 -9.73 -2.68 -15.04
CA ASN A 62 -10.33 -1.43 -14.60
C ASN A 62 -9.32 -0.29 -14.53
N ALA A 63 -8.09 -0.57 -14.08
CA ALA A 63 -7.01 0.41 -14.06
C ALA A 63 -6.65 0.87 -15.48
N GLU A 64 -6.57 -0.07 -16.43
CA GLU A 64 -6.32 0.23 -17.84
C GLU A 64 -7.47 1.02 -18.48
N LYS A 65 -8.72 0.67 -18.19
CA LYS A 65 -9.91 1.47 -18.60
C LYS A 65 -9.86 2.89 -18.05
N ALA A 66 -9.32 3.09 -16.85
CA ALA A 66 -9.12 4.41 -16.25
C ALA A 66 -7.88 5.15 -16.78
N GLY A 67 -7.16 4.60 -17.76
CA GLY A 67 -5.99 5.22 -18.39
C GLY A 67 -4.66 4.94 -17.70
N SER A 68 -4.62 4.04 -16.73
CA SER A 68 -3.36 3.61 -16.12
C SER A 68 -2.66 2.56 -16.98
N LYS A 69 -1.33 2.54 -16.96
CA LYS A 69 -0.53 1.43 -17.49
C LYS A 69 -0.11 0.55 -16.32
N VAL A 70 -0.52 -0.71 -16.33
CA VAL A 70 -0.16 -1.66 -15.27
C VAL A 70 1.10 -2.42 -15.67
N HIS A 71 2.02 -2.59 -14.71
CA HIS A 71 3.22 -3.38 -14.88
C HIS A 71 3.25 -4.48 -13.82
N PHE A 72 3.46 -5.72 -14.26
CA PHE A 72 3.64 -6.85 -13.35
C PHE A 72 5.12 -7.07 -13.05
N ALA A 73 5.42 -7.45 -11.82
CA ALA A 73 6.73 -7.85 -11.36
C ALA A 73 6.59 -9.08 -10.48
N PHE A 74 7.46 -10.06 -10.67
CA PHE A 74 7.51 -11.29 -9.90
C PHE A 74 8.18 -11.07 -8.53
N ASP A 75 9.20 -10.21 -8.48
CA ASP A 75 9.95 -9.89 -7.27
C ASP A 75 10.25 -8.38 -7.12
N ASP A 76 10.89 -8.04 -6.01
CA ASP A 76 11.26 -6.68 -5.65
C ASP A 76 12.30 -6.07 -6.60
N LYS A 77 13.20 -6.88 -7.14
CA LYS A 77 14.24 -6.44 -8.08
C LYS A 77 13.63 -6.06 -9.42
N GLU A 78 12.73 -6.88 -9.94
CA GLU A 78 11.99 -6.60 -11.17
C GLU A 78 11.11 -5.36 -11.00
N ALA A 79 10.40 -5.23 -9.88
CA ALA A 79 9.60 -4.03 -9.60
C ALA A 79 10.47 -2.76 -9.57
N THR A 80 11.63 -2.82 -8.93
CA THR A 80 12.60 -1.71 -8.89
C THR A 80 13.11 -1.39 -10.29
N GLN A 81 13.44 -2.40 -11.09
CA GLN A 81 13.95 -2.23 -12.43
C GLN A 81 12.90 -1.56 -13.34
N ILE A 82 11.65 -2.04 -13.32
CA ILE A 82 10.53 -1.44 -14.06
C ILE A 82 10.33 0.03 -13.66
N ALA A 83 10.35 0.34 -12.36
CA ALA A 83 10.21 1.71 -11.88
C ALA A 83 11.33 2.63 -12.39
N LEU A 84 12.58 2.16 -12.35
CA LEU A 84 13.74 2.91 -12.85
C LEU A 84 13.64 3.15 -14.36
N ASP A 85 13.21 2.17 -15.13
CA ASP A 85 13.08 2.30 -16.58
C ASP A 85 11.97 3.30 -16.95
N ILE A 86 10.82 3.26 -16.26
CA ILE A 86 9.77 4.27 -16.42
C ILE A 86 10.28 5.69 -16.13
N LEU A 87 11.09 5.85 -15.07
CA LEU A 87 11.65 7.16 -14.72
C LEU A 87 12.66 7.66 -15.77
N ARG A 88 13.49 6.76 -16.31
CA ARG A 88 14.44 7.09 -17.39
C ARG A 88 13.72 7.47 -18.68
N GLU A 89 12.69 6.72 -19.06
CA GLU A 89 11.85 6.99 -20.24
C GLU A 89 11.17 8.35 -20.18
N ARG A 90 10.75 8.79 -18.98
CA ARG A 90 10.12 10.10 -18.78
C ARG A 90 11.10 11.25 -18.61
N GLU A 91 12.39 11.04 -18.89
CA GLU A 91 13.46 12.02 -18.65
C GLU A 91 13.37 12.65 -17.24
N ALA A 92 13.10 11.87 -16.20
CA ALA A 92 13.09 12.39 -14.83
C ALA A 92 14.52 12.83 -14.45
N LYS A 93 14.87 14.07 -14.81
CA LYS A 93 16.16 14.69 -14.52
C LYS A 93 16.21 15.00 -13.03
N HIS A 94 17.26 14.48 -12.40
CA HIS A 94 17.66 14.77 -11.02
C HIS A 94 17.54 16.27 -10.73
N SER A 95 16.74 16.65 -9.73
CA SER A 95 16.93 17.90 -8.99
C SER A 95 17.28 17.47 -7.56
N PHE A 96 18.56 17.55 -7.24
CA PHE A 96 19.12 17.44 -5.89
C PHE A 96 19.84 18.74 -5.61
#